data_AF-A0A645ENB8-F1
#
_entry.id   AF-A0A645ENB8-F1
#
_cell.length_a   1.000
_cell.length_b   1.000
_cell.length_c   1.000
_cell.angle_alpha   90.00
_cell.angle_beta   90.00
_cell.angle_gamma   90.00
#
_symmetry.space_group_name_H-M   'P 1'
#
loop_
_entity.id
_entity.type
_entity.pdbx_description
1 polymer ?
#
loop_
_entity_poly.entity_id
_entity_poly.type
_entity_poly.pdbx_seq_one_letter_code
_entity_poly.pdbx_strand_id
1 'polypeptide(L)' 'MKVAAAYALAGLISDEERSADYVIPKAFDPRVGKVVAAAVAEAARKSGVARI' A
#
# COMPACT_ATOMS: atom_id res chain seq x y z
N MET A 1 2.60 0.72 11.09
CA MET A 1 1.42 0.89 10.20
C MET A 1 1.70 1.81 9.01
N LYS A 2 2.17 3.05 9.18
CA LYS A 2 2.51 3.96 8.05
C LYS A 2 3.50 3.36 7.04
N VAL A 3 4.54 2.69 7.53
CA VAL A 3 5.53 1.99 6.69
C VAL A 3 4.88 0.88 5.84
N ALA A 4 3.94 0.11 6.40
CA ALA A 4 3.22 -0.92 5.65
C ALA A 4 2.35 -0.31 4.54
N ALA A 5 1.69 0.83 4.81
CA ALA A 5 0.96 1.57 3.79
C ALA A 5 1.88 2.08 2.67
N ALA A 6 3.07 2.57 3.01
CA ALA A 6 4.06 3.03 2.02
C ALA A 6 4.53 1.87 1.12
N TYR A 7 4.84 0.70 1.69
CA TYR A 7 5.20 -0.48 0.89
C TYR A 7 4.04 -0.99 0.02
N ALA A 8 2.80 -0.95 0.53
CA ALA A 8 1.61 -1.29 -0.23
C ALA A 8 1.40 -0.39 -1.46
N LEU A 9 1.64 0.93 -1.31
CA LEU A 9 1.58 1.87 -2.43
C LEU A 9 2.70 1.63 -3.43
N ALA A 10 3.93 1.43 -2.95
CA ALA A 10 5.08 1.18 -3.81
C ALA A 10 4.91 -0.12 -4.62
N GLY A 11 4.36 -1.17 -4.02
CA GLY A 11 4.11 -2.44 -4.69
C GLY A 11 2.95 -2.46 -5.69
N LEU A 12 2.21 -1.35 -5.85
CA LEU A 12 1.16 -1.22 -6.88
C LEU A 12 1.71 -0.84 -8.25
N ILE A 13 2.96 -0.35 -8.32
CA ILE A 13 3.63 -0.01 -9.56
C ILE A 13 4.62 -1.13 -9.85
N SER A 14 4.47 -1.82 -10.98
CA SER A 14 5.43 -2.83 -11.39
C SER A 14 6.75 -2.18 -11.84
N ASP A 15 7.84 -2.94 -11.86
CA ASP A 15 9.12 -2.42 -12.33
C ASP A 15 9.07 -1.99 -13.80
N GLU A 16 8.20 -2.61 -14.60
CA GLU A 16 7.97 -2.27 -16.01
C GLU A 16 7.14 -0.98 -16.18
N GLU A 17 6.20 -0.72 -15.27
CA GLU A 17 5.38 0.52 -15.28
C GLU A 17 6.15 1.71 -14.70
N ARG A 18 7.18 1.45 -13.89
CA ARG A 18 7.94 2.48 -13.20
C ARG A 18 8.75 3.32 -14.16
N SER A 19 8.55 4.63 -14.09
CA SER A 19 9.32 5.60 -14.86
C SER A 19 9.55 6.87 -14.04
N ALA A 20 10.35 7.81 -14.55
CA ALA A 20 10.54 9.11 -13.91
C ALA A 20 9.22 9.88 -13.71
N ASP A 21 8.25 9.66 -14.61
CA ASP A 21 6.93 10.30 -14.58
C ASP A 21 5.87 9.46 -13.87
N TYR A 22 6.18 8.23 -13.48
CA TYR A 22 5.26 7.29 -12.84
C TYR A 22 5.92 6.55 -11.68
N VAL A 23 6.08 7.26 -10.55
CA VAL A 23 6.68 6.75 -9.31
C VAL A 23 5.66 6.54 -8.17
N ILE A 24 4.42 6.99 -8.36
CA ILE A 24 3.32 6.82 -7.39
C ILE A 24 2.00 6.57 -8.14
N PRO A 25 1.10 5.69 -7.64
CA PRO A 25 -0.20 5.48 -8.26
C PRO A 25 -1.01 6.77 -8.35
N LYS A 26 -1.93 6.84 -9.32
CA LYS A 26 -2.82 8.00 -9.48
C LYS A 26 -3.70 8.16 -8.25
N ALA A 27 -4.03 9.41 -7.90
CA ALA A 27 -4.81 9.73 -6.69
C ALA A 27 -6.16 8.99 -6.58
N PHE A 28 -6.78 8.66 -7.72
CA PHE A 28 -8.06 7.94 -7.79
C PHE A 28 -7.93 6.50 -8.31
N ASP A 29 -6.74 5.89 -8.22
CA ASP A 29 -6.58 4.48 -8.56
C ASP A 29 -7.44 3.62 -7.61
N PRO A 30 -8.45 2.89 -8.12
CA PRO A 30 -9.40 2.14 -7.29
C PRO A 30 -8.74 0.97 -6.55
N ARG A 31 -7.51 0.58 -6.91
CA ARG A 31 -6.74 -0.48 -6.25
C ARG A 31 -6.14 -0.02 -4.93
N VAL A 32 -5.81 1.27 -4.79
CA VAL A 32 -5.09 1.83 -3.63
C VAL A 32 -5.80 1.54 -2.31
N GLY A 33 -7.11 1.82 -2.25
CA GLY A 33 -7.88 1.64 -1.01
C GLY A 33 -7.84 0.20 -0.50
N LYS A 34 -8.00 -0.78 -1.39
CA LYS A 34 -8.01 -2.21 -1.03
C LYS A 34 -6.65 -2.69 -0.55
N VAL A 35 -5.58 -2.37 -1.29
CA VAL A 35 -4.23 -2.87 -0.99
C VAL A 35 -3.67 -2.23 0.30
N VAL A 36 -3.87 -0.92 0.48
CA VAL A 36 -3.42 -0.24 1.71
C VAL A 36 -4.18 -0.75 2.93
N ALA A 37 -5.50 -0.91 2.84
CA ALA A 37 -6.30 -1.43 3.95
C ALA A 37 -5.85 -2.83 4.37
N ALA A 38 -5.61 -3.73 3.41
CA ALA A 38 -5.12 -5.09 3.68
C ALA A 38 -3.76 -5.08 4.39
N ALA A 39 -2.78 -4.33 3.86
CA ALA A 39 -1.43 -4.26 4.43
C ALA A 39 -1.40 -3.62 5.82
N VAL A 40 -2.20 -2.57 6.05
CA VAL A 40 -2.31 -1.95 7.38
C VAL A 40 -2.99 -2.89 8.37
N ALA A 41 -4.04 -3.60 7.97
CA ALA A 41 -4.71 -4.57 8.82
C ALA A 41 -3.77 -5.73 9.20
N GLU A 42 -2.99 -6.24 8.25
CA GLU A 42 -1.95 -7.25 8.52
C GLU A 42 -0.89 -6.71 9.50
N ALA A 43 -0.37 -5.50 9.28
CA ALA A 43 0.60 -4.89 10.17
C ALA A 43 0.04 -4.67 11.59
N ALA A 44 -1.24 -4.28 11.71
CA ALA A 44 -1.91 -4.14 12.99
C ALA A 44 -2.01 -5.48 13.73
N ARG A 45 -2.38 -6.56 13.04
CA ARG A 45 -2.42 -7.92 13.62
C ARG A 45 -1.04 -8.38 14.07
N LYS A 46 -0.01 -8.24 13.22
CA LYS A 46 1.38 -8.61 13.56
C LYS A 46 1.94 -7.85 14.76
N SER A 47 1.56 -6.59 14.93
CA SER A 47 1.99 -5.77 16.06
C SER A 47 1.15 -5.94 17.33
N GLY A 48 0.09 -6.77 17.32
CA GLY A 48 -0.77 -7.01 18.47
C GLY A 48 -1.70 -5.83 18.86
N VAL A 49 -1.75 -4.77 18.04
CA VAL A 49 -2.63 -3.61 18.31
C VAL A 49 -4.04 -3.79 17.74
N ALA A 50 -4.25 -4.81 16.91
CA ALA A 50 -5.56 -5.15 16.37
C ALA A 50 -6.48 -5.68 17.48
N ARG A 51 -7.75 -5.27 17.45
CA ARG A 51 -8.77 -5.59 18.47
C ARG A 51 -9.90 -6.49 17.94
N ILE A 52 -9.85 -6.85 16.65
CA ILE A 52 -10.79 -7.68 15.90
C ILE A 52 -10.01 -8.51 14.89
#